data_AF-A0AAJ6UG75-F1
#
_entry.id   AF-A0AAJ6UG75-F1
#
_cell.length_a   1.000
_cell.length_b   1.000
_cell.length_c   1.000
_cell.angle_alpha   90.00
_cell.angle_beta   90.00
_cell.angle_gamma   90.00
#
_symmetry.space_group_name_H-M   'P 1'
#
loop_
_entity.id
_entity.type
_entity.pdbx_description
1 polymer ?
#
loop_
_entity_poly.entity_id
_entity_poly.type
_entity_poly.pdbx_seq_one_letter_code
_entity_poly.pdbx_strand_id
1 'polypeptide(L)'
;MAVRLLLALMVFVFCLAEVSSDLKIDTGILHGGQVFFQLVVRGGNRRLMQDIDCGGLCKQRCSLHSRPNVCTRACGTCCVRCKCVPPGTSGNREVCGTCYTDMTTHGNKTKCP
;
A
#
# COMPACT_ATOMS: atom_id res chain seq x y z
N MET A 1 -11.88 35.96 -33.60
CA MET A 1 -10.52 35.41 -33.33
C MET A 1 -10.15 35.50 -31.86
N ALA A 2 -10.28 36.67 -31.22
CA ALA A 2 -9.98 36.85 -29.78
C ALA A 2 -10.76 35.91 -28.84
N VAL A 3 -12.06 35.70 -29.06
CA VAL A 3 -12.87 34.81 -28.20
C VAL A 3 -12.40 33.35 -28.28
N ARG A 4 -12.03 32.86 -29.46
CA ARG A 4 -11.50 31.49 -29.63
C ARG A 4 -10.12 31.34 -28.99
N LEU A 5 -9.29 32.39 -29.04
CA LEU A 5 -7.99 32.44 -28.38
C LEU A 5 -8.11 32.43 -26.86
N LEU A 6 -9.04 33.22 -26.31
CA LEU A 6 -9.34 33.25 -24.88
C LEU A 6 -9.86 31.89 -24.38
N LEU A 7 -10.76 31.25 -25.13
CA LEU A 7 -11.25 29.91 -24.78
C LEU A 7 -10.13 28.86 -24.79
N ALA A 8 -9.22 28.91 -25.77
CA ALA A 8 -8.09 27.99 -25.83
C ALA A 8 -7.11 28.17 -24.65
N LEU A 9 -6.84 29.41 -24.26
CA LEU A 9 -5.98 29.71 -23.11
C LEU A 9 -6.59 29.25 -21.79
N MET A 10 -7.90 29.41 -21.61
CA MET A 10 -8.61 28.93 -20.40
C MET A 10 -8.59 27.41 -20.30
N VAL A 11 -8.78 26.69 -21.41
CA VAL A 11 -8.66 25.22 -21.45
C VAL A 11 -7.24 24.77 -21.13
N PHE A 12 -6.23 25.44 -21.69
CA PHE A 12 -4.83 25.11 -21.44
C PHE A 12 -4.44 25.29 -19.96
N VAL A 13 -4.88 26.38 -19.33
CA VAL A 13 -4.65 26.63 -17.89
C VAL A 13 -5.36 25.59 -17.03
N PHE A 14 -6.59 25.21 -17.38
CA PHE A 14 -7.33 24.15 -16.68
C PHE A 14 -6.61 22.79 -16.79
N CYS A 15 -6.10 22.44 -17.99
CA CYS A 15 -5.32 21.23 -18.20
C CYS A 15 -4.01 21.20 -17.39
N LEU A 16 -3.32 22.33 -17.26
CA LEU A 16 -2.09 22.40 -16.45
C LEU A 16 -2.37 22.27 -14.93
N ALA A 17 -3.52 22.78 -14.45
CA ALA A 17 -3.91 22.66 -13.05
C ALA A 17 -4.18 21.20 -12.64
N GLU A 18 -4.86 20.43 -13.48
CA GLU A 18 -5.12 18.99 -13.24
C GLU A 18 -3.81 18.17 -13.23
N VAL A 19 -2.80 18.56 -14.03
CA VAL A 19 -1.49 17.89 -14.08
C VAL A 19 -0.60 18.22 -12.88
N SER A 20 -0.75 19.42 -12.28
CA SER A 20 0.11 19.89 -11.17
C SER A 20 -0.11 19.17 -9.83
N SER A 21 -1.11 18.27 -9.72
CA SER A 21 -1.43 17.58 -8.47
C SER A 21 -0.56 16.34 -8.18
N ASP A 22 0.37 15.96 -9.07
CA ASP A 22 1.07 14.66 -9.00
C ASP A 22 2.60 14.75 -8.76
N LEU A 23 3.05 15.66 -7.89
CA LEU A 23 4.45 15.71 -7.44
C LEU A 23 4.54 15.40 -5.95
N LYS A 24 4.84 14.14 -5.60
CA LYS A 24 5.17 13.70 -4.24
C LYS A 24 6.65 13.34 -4.19
N ILE A 25 7.44 14.22 -3.59
CA ILE A 25 8.86 14.02 -3.30
C ILE A 25 8.97 13.02 -2.12
N ASP A 26 9.69 11.93 -2.36
CA ASP A 26 10.04 10.88 -1.39
C ASP A 26 11.18 11.35 -0.47
N THR A 27 11.04 11.25 0.85
CA THR A 27 12.18 11.16 1.79
C THR A 27 11.77 10.70 3.18
N GLY A 28 12.38 9.60 3.64
CA GLY A 28 12.76 9.41 5.06
C GLY A 28 12.03 8.34 5.88
N ILE A 29 12.76 7.28 6.23
CA ILE A 29 12.45 6.32 7.32
C ILE A 29 12.85 6.94 8.67
N LEU A 30 12.01 6.86 9.71
CA LEU A 30 12.48 6.64 11.10
C LEU A 30 11.38 6.04 12.00
N HIS A 31 11.77 4.98 12.70
CA HIS A 31 11.06 4.33 13.80
C HIS A 31 11.00 5.24 15.04
N GLY A 32 9.84 5.31 15.69
CA GLY A 32 9.70 5.74 17.08
C GLY A 32 9.36 7.22 17.27
N GLY A 33 8.10 7.48 17.65
CA GLY A 33 7.66 8.79 18.13
C GLY A 33 7.09 9.72 17.06
N GLN A 34 5.81 9.51 16.72
CA GLN A 34 4.84 10.52 16.29
C GLN A 34 5.29 11.54 15.20
N VAL A 35 4.90 11.31 13.94
CA VAL A 35 4.11 12.21 13.05
C VAL A 35 3.93 11.47 11.71
N PHE A 36 2.69 11.19 11.33
CA PHE A 36 2.30 10.41 10.15
C PHE A 36 1.85 11.38 9.04
N PHE A 37 2.47 11.35 7.86
CA PHE A 37 1.91 11.99 6.66
C PHE A 37 2.03 11.12 5.40
N GLN A 38 1.39 9.94 5.44
CA GLN A 38 1.08 9.19 4.22
C GLN A 38 -0.32 9.60 3.74
N LEU A 39 -0.41 10.60 2.86
CA LEU A 39 -1.68 10.87 2.15
C LEU A 39 -1.73 9.93 0.93
N VAL A 40 -2.23 8.71 1.15
CA VAL A 40 -2.79 7.87 0.09
C VAL A 40 -4.15 8.46 -0.26
N VAL A 41 -4.30 9.00 -1.46
CA VAL A 41 -5.63 9.39 -1.96
C VAL A 41 -6.36 8.11 -2.36
N ARG A 42 -7.21 7.60 -1.46
CA ARG A 42 -8.24 6.61 -1.81
C ARG A 42 -9.54 6.91 -1.07
N GLY A 43 -10.48 7.52 -1.79
CA GLY A 43 -11.92 7.34 -1.61
C GLY A 43 -12.53 7.87 -0.31
N GLY A 44 -13.52 8.75 -0.44
CA GLY A 44 -14.32 9.23 0.68
C GLY A 44 -15.19 8.12 1.28
N ASN A 45 -14.71 7.46 2.34
CA ASN A 45 -15.59 6.88 3.36
C ASN A 45 -14.84 6.75 4.69
N ARG A 46 -15.09 7.70 5.61
CA ARG A 46 -14.42 7.78 6.91
C ARG A 46 -15.06 6.80 7.90
N ARG A 47 -14.62 5.55 7.88
CA ARG A 47 -14.43 4.78 9.13
C ARG A 47 -12.95 4.87 9.44
N LEU A 48 -12.56 5.26 10.65
CA LEU A 48 -11.16 5.24 11.09
C LEU A 48 -10.72 3.78 11.32
N MET A 49 -10.77 2.95 10.27
CA MET A 49 -10.00 1.71 10.21
C MET A 49 -8.60 2.13 9.85
N GLN A 50 -7.63 1.81 10.73
CA GLN A 50 -6.22 1.94 10.38
C GLN A 50 -5.97 1.16 9.09
N ASP A 51 -5.76 1.89 7.99
CA ASP A 51 -5.45 1.28 6.71
C ASP A 51 -4.00 0.82 6.78
N ILE A 52 -3.81 -0.49 6.98
CA ILE A 52 -2.48 -1.10 6.95
C ILE A 52 -1.94 -1.10 5.53
N ASP A 53 -0.73 -0.57 5.32
CA ASP A 53 -0.06 -0.66 4.03
C ASP A 53 0.48 -2.07 3.78
N CYS A 54 -0.42 -2.95 3.32
CA CYS A 54 -0.06 -4.30 2.91
C CYS A 54 0.98 -4.30 1.78
N GLY A 55 1.00 -3.27 0.92
CA GLY A 55 1.91 -3.20 -0.21
C GLY A 55 3.36 -3.07 0.24
N GLY A 56 3.65 -2.05 1.05
CA GLY A 56 4.97 -1.83 1.63
C GLY A 56 5.43 -2.97 2.51
N LEU A 57 4.58 -3.41 3.44
CA LEU A 57 4.94 -4.47 4.41
C LEU A 57 5.20 -5.81 3.73
N CYS A 58 4.36 -6.22 2.77
CA CYS A 58 4.58 -7.47 2.05
C CYS A 58 5.81 -7.41 1.14
N LYS A 59 6.14 -6.24 0.58
CA LYS A 59 7.38 -6.05 -0.19
C LYS A 59 8.61 -6.27 0.68
N GLN A 60 8.63 -5.75 1.91
CA GLN A 60 9.71 -6.01 2.86
C GLN A 60 9.76 -7.50 3.24
N ARG A 61 8.64 -8.08 3.65
CA ARG A 61 8.52 -9.49 4.08
C ARG A 61 9.03 -10.46 3.01
N CYS A 62 8.74 -10.19 1.75
CA CYS A 62 9.06 -11.05 0.62
C CYS A 62 10.37 -10.70 -0.09
N SER A 63 11.14 -9.72 0.40
CA SER A 63 12.33 -9.19 -0.26
C SER A 63 13.43 -10.24 -0.48
N LEU A 64 13.62 -11.16 0.46
CA LEU A 64 14.60 -12.25 0.38
C LEU A 64 13.97 -13.60 -0.03
N HIS A 65 12.69 -13.60 -0.38
CA HIS A 65 12.02 -14.83 -0.80
C HIS A 65 12.47 -15.21 -2.22
N SER A 66 12.73 -16.50 -2.47
CA SER A 66 13.17 -17.00 -3.78
C SER A 66 12.21 -16.66 -4.93
N ARG A 67 10.93 -16.48 -4.60
CA ARG A 67 9.85 -16.09 -5.52
C ARG A 67 9.11 -14.87 -4.95
N PRO A 68 9.66 -13.65 -5.07
CA PRO A 68 9.16 -12.47 -4.36
C PRO A 68 7.74 -12.11 -4.82
N ASN A 69 7.44 -12.13 -6.12
CA ASN A 69 6.11 -11.80 -6.64
C ASN A 69 5.00 -12.76 -6.15
N VAL A 70 5.32 -14.05 -6.02
CA VAL A 70 4.37 -15.06 -5.51
C VAL A 70 4.15 -14.86 -4.02
N CYS A 71 5.23 -14.64 -3.26
CA CYS A 71 5.18 -14.34 -1.84
C CYS A 71 4.35 -13.07 -1.57
N THR A 72 4.60 -11.97 -2.28
CA THR A 72 3.89 -10.70 -2.07
C THR A 72 2.39 -10.85 -2.33
N ARG A 73 1.99 -11.63 -3.34
CA ARG A 73 0.57 -11.92 -3.62
C ARG A 73 -0.10 -12.71 -2.48
N ALA A 74 0.58 -13.73 -1.97
CA ALA A 74 0.08 -14.53 -0.85
C ALA A 74 0.00 -13.68 0.43
N CYS A 75 1.07 -12.95 0.75
CA CYS A 75 1.14 -12.01 1.87
C CYS A 75 0.02 -10.97 1.80
N GLY A 76 -0.23 -10.36 0.63
CA GLY A 76 -1.28 -9.35 0.48
C GLY A 76 -2.68 -9.91 0.79
N THR A 77 -2.95 -11.16 0.39
CA THR A 77 -4.21 -11.82 0.74
C THR A 77 -4.34 -12.03 2.26
N CYS A 78 -3.26 -12.47 2.90
CA CYS A 78 -3.23 -12.65 4.35
C CYS A 78 -3.34 -11.32 5.10
N CYS A 79 -2.66 -10.28 4.63
CA CYS A 79 -2.67 -8.94 5.21
C CYS A 79 -4.05 -8.29 5.12
N VAL A 80 -4.74 -8.36 3.97
CA VAL A 80 -6.08 -7.77 3.84
C VAL A 80 -7.08 -8.44 4.78
N ARG A 81 -6.93 -9.76 5.00
CA ARG A 81 -7.82 -10.55 5.87
C ARG A 81 -7.49 -10.37 7.36
N CYS A 82 -6.23 -10.47 7.73
CA CYS A 82 -5.77 -10.47 9.12
C CYS A 82 -5.34 -9.09 9.62
N LYS A 83 -5.25 -8.10 8.74
CA LYS A 83 -4.77 -6.74 9.02
C LYS A 83 -3.41 -6.70 9.73
N CYS A 84 -2.54 -7.66 9.41
CA CYS A 84 -1.22 -7.81 10.02
C CYS A 84 -0.23 -8.45 9.03
N VAL A 85 1.03 -8.00 9.05
CA VAL A 85 2.18 -8.63 8.39
C VAL A 85 3.29 -8.79 9.43
N PRO A 86 3.86 -9.99 9.62
CA PRO A 86 4.87 -10.18 10.65
C PRO A 86 6.20 -9.52 10.27
N PRO A 87 6.98 -9.02 11.25
CA PRO A 87 8.24 -8.34 11.00
C PRO A 87 9.32 -9.30 10.49
N GLY A 88 10.29 -8.75 9.75
CA GLY A 88 11.37 -9.52 9.13
C GLY A 88 10.96 -10.21 7.82
N THR A 89 11.86 -11.01 7.26
CA THR A 89 11.65 -11.72 5.97
C THR A 89 11.25 -13.19 6.11
N SER A 90 11.33 -13.73 7.33
CA SER A 90 10.98 -15.10 7.68
C SER A 90 10.60 -15.19 9.17
N GLY A 91 9.90 -16.26 9.57
CA GLY A 91 9.53 -16.48 10.99
C GLY A 91 8.56 -15.44 11.57
N ASN A 92 8.48 -15.35 12.91
CA ASN A 92 7.64 -14.38 13.63
C ASN A 92 6.14 -14.43 13.30
N ARG A 93 5.65 -15.53 12.74
CA ARG A 93 4.25 -15.63 12.24
C ARG A 93 3.24 -15.54 13.38
N GLU A 94 3.65 -16.00 14.56
CA GLU A 94 2.94 -15.91 15.83
C GLU A 94 2.61 -14.49 16.27
N VAL A 95 3.36 -13.48 15.81
CA VAL A 95 3.09 -12.06 16.09
C VAL A 95 1.73 -11.63 15.53
N CYS A 96 1.34 -12.18 14.38
CA CYS A 96 0.04 -11.92 13.76
C CYS A 96 -1.06 -12.93 14.19
N GLY A 97 -0.75 -13.82 15.14
CA GLY A 97 -1.67 -14.78 15.71
C GLY A 97 -2.21 -15.83 14.72
N THR A 98 -3.28 -16.51 15.16
CA THR A 98 -3.88 -17.66 14.46
C THR A 98 -4.38 -17.34 13.06
N CYS A 99 -4.86 -16.11 12.82
CA CYS A 99 -5.33 -15.70 11.50
C CYS A 99 -4.24 -15.86 10.42
N TYR A 100 -2.99 -15.52 10.74
CA TYR A 100 -1.87 -15.60 9.80
C TYR A 100 -1.21 -16.99 9.80
N THR A 101 -1.23 -17.70 10.94
CA THR A 101 -0.61 -19.04 11.05
C THR A 101 -1.45 -20.13 10.41
N ASP A 102 -2.77 -20.10 10.63
CA ASP A 102 -3.69 -21.21 10.37
C ASP A 102 -4.33 -21.14 8.99
N MET A 103 -4.05 -20.08 8.24
CA MET A 103 -4.57 -19.92 6.89
C MET A 103 -3.91 -20.94 5.96
N THR A 104 -4.72 -21.82 5.38
CA THR A 104 -4.27 -22.86 4.47
C THR A 104 -4.75 -22.61 3.04
N THR A 105 -4.02 -23.19 2.09
CA THR A 105 -4.46 -23.34 0.70
C THR A 105 -5.36 -24.56 0.58
N HIS A 106 -6.02 -24.73 -0.58
CA HIS A 106 -6.82 -25.93 -0.86
C HIS A 106 -6.02 -27.24 -0.73
N GLY A 107 -4.69 -27.20 -0.86
CA GLY A 107 -3.80 -28.36 -0.68
C GLY A 107 -3.38 -28.61 0.77
N ASN A 108 -4.07 -28.07 1.78
CA ASN A 108 -3.72 -28.16 3.21
C ASN A 108 -2.29 -27.67 3.56
N LYS A 109 -1.70 -26.84 2.69
CA LYS A 109 -0.42 -26.18 2.96
C LYS A 109 -0.66 -24.79 3.51
N THR A 110 0.20 -24.37 4.43
CA THR A 110 0.24 -22.99 4.91
C THR A 110 0.26 -22.00 3.75
N LYS A 111 -0.66 -21.03 3.77
CA LYS A 111 -0.83 -20.04 2.70
C LYS A 111 0.06 -18.81 2.89
N CYS A 112 0.18 -18.33 4.12
CA CYS A 112 0.89 -17.07 4.41
C CYS A 112 2.40 -17.29 4.58
N PRO A 113 3.25 -16.41 4.03
CA PRO A 113 4.71 -16.53 4.11
C PRO A 113 5.29 -16.22 5.49
#